data_AF-A0A673V9Z9-F1
#
_entry.id   AF-A0A673V9Z9-F1
#
_cell.length_a   1.000
_cell.length_b   1.000
_cell.length_c   1.000
_cell.angle_alpha   90.00
_cell.angle_beta   90.00
_cell.angle_gamma   90.00
#
_symmetry.space_group_name_H-M   'P 1'
#
loop_
_entity.id
_entity.type
_entity.pdbx_description
1 polymer ?
#
loop_
_entity_poly.entity_id
_entity_poly.type
_entity_poly.pdbx_seq_one_letter_code
_entity_poly.pdbx_strand_id
1 'polypeptide(L)'
;MAGPLTFTLLCGLLAVTLAGAKLSPPAVLTLGREVIKERLTQGLRDHNAINILQQLPLLSSLREKPAGGIPILGNLVNSILNHIVWLKVTTANILQLQVQPSDEGQGLAVKIPLDMVAGLNTPLVKTIVEMHMQTEVQAIITVNASERGYTRVVLQDCSDSHGSLRISLLQKLSFLVNSLANKVMSLLMPALPKLVKTQLCPVIQEAFEDMRADLLNLVRAPISLGSNHLEFDPLSPAIKGNVIQLKLEAKLLDSQGKVTKWFKESTASLTVPVLNNSPFSLTVRQDVVNAAIAALLPPEELVVLLDYVLPELAHQLKSSIDVISTKVAQELGPTQLVKILTQETPELLLDQGSAKVAQLIVLEVFPTNEARRPFFTLGIEASSEAQFYTKDDRLLLNFNDISSDRIHLMNSGIGLFNPELLKNITIEILSSVLLPNQNGKLRSGISISMVKALGFEEASSFLTKILYLCSRPRTASLPTDRPTPLTLLRIL
;
A
#
# COMPACT_ATOMS: atom_id res chain seq x y z
N MET A 1 16.95 -52.36 15.53
CA MET A 1 16.97 -51.46 16.69
C MET A 1 17.90 -50.30 16.37
N ALA A 2 17.37 -49.19 15.86
CA ALA A 2 18.14 -47.96 15.65
C ALA A 2 18.22 -47.22 17.00
N GLY A 3 19.43 -46.85 17.42
CA GLY A 3 19.69 -46.34 18.76
C GLY A 3 19.12 -44.93 19.03
N PRO A 4 18.96 -44.55 20.30
CA PRO A 4 18.36 -43.27 20.71
C PRO A 4 19.17 -42.02 20.31
N LEU A 5 20.39 -42.20 19.79
CA LEU A 5 21.28 -41.14 19.31
C LEU A 5 20.96 -40.65 17.89
N THR A 6 20.32 -41.46 17.04
CA THR A 6 19.94 -41.01 15.68
C THR A 6 18.67 -40.17 15.68
N PHE A 7 17.76 -40.38 16.64
CA PHE A 7 16.56 -39.56 16.81
C PHE A 7 16.86 -38.15 17.34
N THR A 8 17.83 -38.00 18.25
CA THR A 8 18.23 -36.69 18.81
C THR A 8 18.99 -35.83 17.80
N LEU A 9 19.82 -36.44 16.93
CA LEU A 9 20.50 -35.73 15.84
C LEU A 9 19.54 -35.28 14.73
N LEU A 10 18.52 -36.07 14.40
CA LEU A 10 17.51 -35.70 13.41
C LEU A 10 16.59 -34.59 13.92
N CYS A 11 16.20 -34.63 15.20
CA CYS A 11 15.44 -33.54 15.85
C CYS A 11 16.28 -32.26 16.02
N GLY A 12 17.60 -32.38 16.28
CA GLY A 12 18.52 -31.24 16.31
C GLY A 12 18.73 -30.59 14.94
N LEU A 13 18.82 -31.38 13.86
CA LEU A 13 18.95 -30.88 12.48
C LEU A 13 17.64 -30.26 11.94
N LEU A 14 16.47 -30.77 12.34
CA LEU A 14 15.17 -30.16 12.03
C LEU A 14 14.93 -28.86 12.85
N ALA A 15 15.42 -28.78 14.08
CA ALA A 15 15.32 -27.55 14.88
C ALA A 15 16.22 -26.42 14.33
N VAL A 16 17.40 -26.75 13.79
CA VAL A 16 18.32 -25.76 13.20
C VAL A 16 17.81 -25.23 11.85
N THR A 17 17.05 -26.01 11.07
CA THR A 17 16.43 -25.52 9.82
C THR A 17 15.17 -24.70 10.07
N LEU A 18 14.44 -24.93 11.16
CA LEU A 18 13.30 -24.10 11.57
C LEU A 18 13.72 -22.76 12.21
N ALA A 19 14.88 -22.71 12.87
CA ALA A 19 15.40 -21.49 13.50
C ALA A 19 15.85 -20.40 12.49
N GLY A 20 15.98 -20.74 11.21
CA GLY A 20 16.38 -19.83 10.12
C GLY A 20 15.29 -19.49 9.11
N ALA A 21 14.07 -20.02 9.26
CA ALA A 21 12.99 -19.73 8.33
C ALA A 21 12.49 -18.30 8.54
N LYS A 22 12.88 -17.38 7.66
CA LYS A 22 12.39 -16.00 7.65
C LYS A 22 10.89 -16.01 7.34
N LEU A 23 10.08 -15.91 8.38
CA LEU A 23 8.63 -15.81 8.24
C LEU A 23 8.28 -14.50 7.53
N SER A 24 7.41 -14.60 6.53
CA SER A 24 6.92 -13.45 5.76
C SER A 24 5.50 -13.09 6.22
N PRO A 25 5.20 -11.79 6.40
CA PRO A 25 3.86 -11.36 6.75
C PRO A 25 2.89 -11.57 5.58
N PRO A 26 1.57 -11.64 5.86
CA PRO A 26 0.53 -11.69 4.82
C PRO A 26 0.53 -10.47 3.87
N ALA A 27 0.81 -9.29 4.40
CA ALA A 27 0.96 -8.08 3.59
C ALA A 27 2.00 -7.11 4.17
N VAL A 28 2.53 -6.24 3.31
CA VAL A 28 3.45 -5.16 3.69
C VAL A 28 3.04 -3.87 2.99
N LEU A 29 2.75 -2.83 3.76
CA LEU A 29 2.61 -1.47 3.27
C LEU A 29 3.96 -0.74 3.41
N THR A 30 4.53 -0.30 2.30
CA THR A 30 5.76 0.49 2.28
C THR A 30 5.42 1.94 1.97
N LEU A 31 5.80 2.86 2.86
CA LEU A 31 5.61 4.30 2.74
C LEU A 31 6.95 4.94 2.40
N GLY A 32 6.98 5.63 1.26
CA GLY A 32 8.14 6.38 0.80
C GLY A 32 8.27 7.77 1.41
N ARG A 33 9.42 8.39 1.15
CA ARG A 33 9.77 9.73 1.64
C ARG A 33 8.73 10.80 1.32
N GLU A 34 8.11 10.74 0.13
CA GLU A 34 7.13 11.75 -0.30
C GLU A 34 5.85 11.67 0.53
N VAL A 35 5.39 10.48 0.91
CA VAL A 35 4.20 10.33 1.77
C VAL A 35 4.45 10.92 3.15
N ILE A 36 5.61 10.61 3.74
CA ILE A 36 5.99 11.11 5.08
C ILE A 36 6.07 12.64 5.06
N LYS A 37 6.71 13.19 4.03
CA LYS A 37 6.87 14.63 3.82
C LYS A 37 5.54 15.35 3.63
N GLU A 38 4.66 14.86 2.74
CA GLU A 38 3.35 15.45 2.46
C GLU A 38 2.50 15.49 3.74
N ARG A 39 2.39 14.34 4.41
CA ARG A 39 1.57 14.19 5.62
C ARG A 39 2.07 15.02 6.78
N LEU A 40 3.38 15.02 7.04
CA LEU A 40 3.94 15.82 8.12
C LEU A 40 3.84 17.32 7.82
N THR A 41 4.01 17.72 6.55
CA THR A 41 3.79 19.12 6.14
C THR A 41 2.35 19.54 6.40
N GLN A 42 1.38 18.68 6.09
CA GLN A 42 -0.03 18.95 6.37
C GLN A 42 -0.29 19.03 7.88
N GLY A 43 0.22 18.08 8.68
CA GLY A 43 0.08 18.13 10.13
C GLY A 43 0.67 19.40 10.76
N LEU A 44 1.84 19.87 10.28
CA LEU A 44 2.41 21.15 10.73
C LEU A 44 1.50 22.35 10.40
N ARG A 45 0.79 22.32 9.26
CA ARG A 45 -0.19 23.36 8.91
C ARG A 45 -1.41 23.29 9.81
N ASP A 46 -1.94 22.09 10.05
CA ASP A 46 -3.13 21.87 10.87
C ASP A 46 -2.91 22.31 12.32
N HIS A 47 -1.68 22.12 12.83
CA HIS A 47 -1.25 22.62 14.15
C HIS A 47 -0.71 24.05 14.13
N ASN A 48 -1.01 24.84 13.10
CA ASN A 48 -0.70 26.27 13.02
C ASN A 48 0.78 26.63 13.24
N ALA A 49 1.71 25.77 12.80
CA ALA A 49 3.15 25.96 13.02
C ALA A 49 3.66 27.33 12.52
N ILE A 50 3.13 27.85 11.41
CA ILE A 50 3.49 29.17 10.88
C ILE A 50 3.10 30.30 11.86
N ASN A 51 1.91 30.23 12.44
CA ASN A 51 1.47 31.23 13.41
C ASN A 51 2.30 31.16 14.71
N ILE A 52 2.66 29.95 15.14
CA ILE A 52 3.57 29.75 16.29
C ILE A 52 4.94 30.40 16.02
N LEU A 53 5.47 30.23 14.80
CA LEU A 53 6.72 30.89 14.38
C LEU A 53 6.59 32.43 14.30
N GLN A 54 5.42 32.96 13.93
CA GLN A 54 5.16 34.41 13.94
C GLN A 54 5.07 34.98 15.37
N GLN A 55 4.63 34.16 16.33
CA GLN A 55 4.45 34.54 17.72
C GLN A 55 5.70 34.27 18.59
N LEU A 56 6.83 33.93 17.98
CA LEU A 56 8.07 33.68 18.72
C LEU A 56 8.42 34.87 19.62
N PRO A 57 8.65 34.64 20.92
CA PRO A 57 8.93 35.71 21.87
C PRO A 57 10.42 36.13 21.80
N LEU A 58 10.83 36.66 20.64
CA LEU A 58 12.22 37.00 20.32
C LEU A 58 12.81 37.97 21.35
N LEU A 59 12.07 39.01 21.74
CA LEU A 59 12.60 40.03 22.64
C LEU A 59 12.86 39.50 24.06
N SER A 60 11.96 38.66 24.59
CA SER A 60 12.13 38.11 25.94
C SER A 60 13.18 37.00 25.98
N SER A 61 13.36 36.22 24.90
CA SER A 61 14.42 35.22 24.84
C SER A 61 15.81 35.84 24.87
N LEU A 62 15.98 37.07 24.36
CA LEU A 62 17.23 37.82 24.51
C LEU A 62 17.54 38.22 25.95
N ARG A 63 16.54 38.30 26.85
CA ARG A 63 16.72 38.60 28.27
C ARG A 63 17.13 37.38 29.09
N GLU A 64 16.82 36.19 28.61
CA GLU A 64 17.19 34.95 29.29
C GLU A 64 18.71 34.75 29.20
N LYS A 65 19.35 34.51 30.35
CA LYS A 65 20.81 34.47 30.48
C LYS A 65 21.42 33.53 29.42
N PRO A 66 22.47 33.95 28.69
CA PRO A 66 23.23 33.02 27.86
C PRO A 66 23.77 31.90 28.76
N ALA A 67 23.85 30.67 28.21
CA ALA A 67 24.08 29.41 28.93
C ALA A 67 25.45 29.26 29.65
N GLY A 68 26.13 30.36 30.00
CA GLY A 68 27.45 30.38 30.63
C GLY A 68 27.55 31.15 31.95
N GLY A 69 26.45 31.67 32.53
CA GLY A 69 26.47 32.17 33.92
C GLY A 69 27.42 33.35 34.23
N ILE A 70 27.88 34.11 33.21
CA ILE A 70 28.80 35.24 33.41
C ILE A 70 27.99 36.53 33.71
N PRO A 71 28.15 37.15 34.91
CA PRO A 71 27.37 38.34 35.33
C PRO A 71 27.55 39.58 34.44
N ILE A 72 28.65 39.64 33.70
CA ILE A 72 29.13 40.83 32.97
C ILE A 72 28.29 41.10 31.70
N LEU A 73 27.61 40.09 31.14
CA LEU A 73 26.80 40.23 29.92
C LEU A 73 25.40 40.85 30.17
N GLY A 74 24.88 40.77 31.39
CA GLY A 74 23.52 41.26 31.71
C GLY A 74 23.33 42.76 31.52
N ASN A 75 24.34 43.56 31.90
CA ASN A 75 24.30 45.02 31.75
C ASN A 75 24.37 45.45 30.27
N LEU A 76 25.11 44.72 29.44
CA LEU A 76 25.20 44.98 28.00
C LEU A 76 23.91 44.63 27.27
N VAL A 77 23.31 43.48 27.59
CA VAL A 77 22.01 43.06 27.03
C VAL A 77 20.92 44.08 27.39
N ASN A 78 20.83 44.51 28.64
CA ASN A 78 19.84 45.52 29.05
C ASN A 78 20.04 46.87 28.33
N SER A 79 21.29 47.29 28.12
CA SER A 79 21.60 48.50 27.34
C SER A 79 21.14 48.39 25.88
N ILE A 80 21.31 47.22 25.24
CA ILE A 80 20.82 46.96 23.87
C ILE A 80 19.29 46.98 23.85
N LEU A 81 18.63 46.29 24.79
CA LEU A 81 17.18 46.16 24.83
C LEU A 81 16.45 47.49 25.09
N ASN A 82 17.08 48.44 25.80
CA ASN A 82 16.52 49.78 26.01
C ASN A 82 16.33 50.57 24.69
N HIS A 83 17.02 50.18 23.62
CA HIS A 83 16.91 50.80 22.29
C HIS A 83 15.95 50.03 21.37
N ILE A 84 15.16 49.09 21.90
CA ILE A 84 14.23 48.27 21.14
C ILE A 84 12.80 48.53 21.64
N VAL A 85 11.93 49.01 20.76
CA VAL A 85 10.50 49.16 21.04
C VAL A 85 9.81 47.81 20.93
N TRP A 86 10.08 47.07 19.85
CA TRP A 86 9.64 45.69 19.69
C TRP A 86 10.55 44.94 18.71
N LEU A 87 10.61 43.63 18.90
CA LEU A 87 11.27 42.66 18.02
C LEU A 87 10.33 41.47 17.87
N LYS A 88 9.83 41.23 16.64
CA LYS A 88 8.88 40.14 16.37
C LYS A 88 9.07 39.60 14.96
N VAL A 89 8.67 38.36 14.74
CA VAL A 89 8.61 37.75 13.42
C VAL A 89 7.42 38.35 12.67
N THR A 90 7.67 38.94 11.49
CA THR A 90 6.65 39.52 10.63
C THR A 90 6.16 38.53 9.59
N THR A 91 7.06 37.67 9.11
CA THR A 91 6.75 36.62 8.13
C THR A 91 7.47 35.34 8.54
N ALA A 92 6.81 34.19 8.41
CA ALA A 92 7.40 32.87 8.65
C ALA A 92 6.89 31.90 7.58
N ASN A 93 7.79 31.05 7.10
CA ASN A 93 7.51 30.01 6.12
C ASN A 93 8.23 28.73 6.53
N ILE A 94 7.55 27.61 6.35
CA ILE A 94 8.15 26.27 6.43
C ILE A 94 8.45 25.86 5.00
N LEU A 95 9.72 25.69 4.68
CA LEU A 95 10.16 25.25 3.36
C LEU A 95 9.90 23.75 3.19
N GLN A 96 10.19 23.24 2.00
CA GLN A 96 9.98 21.84 1.70
C GLN A 96 10.80 20.92 2.63
N LEU A 97 10.11 20.05 3.36
CA LEU A 97 10.72 19.06 4.25
C LEU A 97 11.60 18.08 3.48
N GLN A 98 12.67 17.62 4.13
CA GLN A 98 13.59 16.61 3.59
C GLN A 98 13.60 15.38 4.49
N VAL A 99 13.37 14.20 3.92
CA VAL A 99 13.37 12.92 4.65
C VAL A 99 14.52 12.07 4.14
N GLN A 100 15.43 11.71 5.05
CA GLN A 100 16.64 10.94 4.75
C GLN A 100 16.85 9.86 5.82
N PRO A 101 17.64 8.82 5.55
CA PRO A 101 18.09 7.91 6.62
C PRO A 101 18.81 8.71 7.72
N SER A 102 18.59 8.34 8.98
CA SER A 102 19.33 8.93 10.10
C SER A 102 20.80 8.53 10.04
N ASP A 103 21.71 9.41 10.48
CA ASP A 103 23.15 9.17 10.50
C ASP A 103 23.53 7.98 11.41
N GLU A 104 22.70 7.68 12.42
CA GLU A 104 22.84 6.51 13.30
C GLU A 104 22.37 5.20 12.65
N GLY A 105 21.83 5.26 11.42
CA GLY A 105 21.42 4.10 10.62
C GLY A 105 20.15 3.38 11.08
N GLN A 106 19.56 3.75 12.22
CA GLN A 106 18.41 3.07 12.83
C GLN A 106 17.08 3.87 12.75
N GLY A 107 16.99 4.87 11.87
CA GLY A 107 15.81 5.73 11.77
C GLY A 107 15.75 6.59 10.51
N LEU A 108 14.78 7.51 10.49
CA LEU A 108 14.64 8.56 9.49
C LEU A 108 14.87 9.92 10.13
N ALA A 109 15.75 10.73 9.53
CA ALA A 109 15.89 12.13 9.84
C ALA A 109 14.96 12.95 8.95
N VAL A 110 14.10 13.75 9.57
CA VAL A 110 13.25 14.73 8.90
C VAL A 110 13.78 16.12 9.20
N LYS A 111 14.30 16.77 8.16
CA LYS A 111 14.76 18.17 8.24
C LYS A 111 13.63 19.10 7.81
N ILE A 112 13.39 20.12 8.62
CA ILE A 112 12.32 21.10 8.47
C ILE A 112 13.01 22.46 8.37
N PRO A 113 13.34 22.92 7.14
CA PRO A 113 13.97 24.22 6.96
C PRO A 113 12.94 25.33 7.11
N LEU A 114 13.32 26.37 7.85
CA LEU A 114 12.48 27.50 8.22
C LEU A 114 13.06 28.79 7.63
N ASP A 115 12.17 29.63 7.11
CA ASP A 115 12.50 30.92 6.53
C ASP A 115 11.63 32.00 7.18
N MET A 116 12.26 32.95 7.87
CA MET A 116 11.57 33.96 8.68
C MET A 116 12.13 35.34 8.42
N VAL A 117 11.28 36.36 8.57
CA VAL A 117 11.68 37.76 8.61
C VAL A 117 11.25 38.32 9.96
N ALA A 118 12.19 38.91 10.69
CA ALA A 118 11.90 39.65 11.93
C ALA A 118 12.02 41.14 11.70
N GLY A 119 11.02 41.88 12.17
CA GLY A 119 11.06 43.33 12.26
C GLY A 119 11.65 43.77 13.60
N LEU A 120 12.50 44.78 13.55
CA LEU A 120 13.07 45.48 14.69
C LEU A 120 12.63 46.94 14.62
N ASN A 121 11.82 47.37 15.58
CA ASN A 121 11.44 48.77 15.74
C ASN A 121 12.29 49.41 16.84
N THR A 122 12.90 50.54 16.51
CA THR A 122 13.85 51.25 17.38
C THR A 122 13.67 52.75 17.23
N PRO A 123 13.83 53.56 18.30
CA PRO A 123 13.74 55.01 18.19
C PRO A 123 14.86 55.63 17.33
N LEU A 124 15.88 54.86 16.95
CA LEU A 124 17.02 55.33 16.15
C LEU A 124 16.66 55.63 14.69
N VAL A 125 15.57 55.05 14.18
CA VAL A 125 15.07 55.25 12.80
C VAL A 125 13.55 55.26 12.76
N LYS A 126 12.97 55.95 11.78
CA LYS A 126 11.52 55.94 11.56
C LYS A 126 11.03 54.67 10.85
N THR A 127 11.92 53.93 10.20
CA THR A 127 11.60 52.71 9.46
C THR A 127 11.91 51.46 10.28
N ILE A 128 11.13 50.39 10.05
CA ILE A 128 11.38 49.09 10.67
C ILE A 128 12.63 48.47 10.03
N VAL A 129 13.54 47.97 10.86
CA VAL A 129 14.70 47.22 10.40
C VAL A 129 14.30 45.77 10.22
N GLU A 130 14.54 45.21 9.04
CA GLU A 130 14.16 43.82 8.74
C GLU A 130 15.39 42.91 8.73
N MET A 131 15.29 41.82 9.50
CA MET A 131 16.29 40.76 9.61
C MET A 131 15.73 39.48 9.00
N HIS A 132 16.40 38.97 7.98
CA HIS A 132 16.12 37.67 7.41
C HIS A 132 16.81 36.59 8.24
N MET A 133 16.07 35.56 8.61
CA MET A 133 16.49 34.48 9.51
C MET A 133 16.16 33.15 8.86
N GLN A 134 17.19 32.35 8.60
CA GLN A 134 17.06 30.98 8.10
C GLN A 134 17.58 30.04 9.16
N THR A 135 16.81 29.01 9.50
CA THR A 135 17.20 27.99 10.47
C THR A 135 16.53 26.67 10.12
N GLU A 136 16.89 25.58 10.78
CA GLU A 136 16.33 24.27 10.50
C GLU A 136 16.16 23.48 11.79
N VAL A 137 15.02 22.80 11.89
CA VAL A 137 14.72 21.82 12.94
C VAL A 137 14.83 20.43 12.35
N GLN A 138 15.40 19.50 13.10
CA GLN A 138 15.55 18.10 12.75
C GLN A 138 14.75 17.24 13.72
N ALA A 139 13.92 16.35 13.18
CA ALA A 139 13.23 15.32 13.94
C ALA A 139 13.74 13.93 13.55
N ILE A 140 13.93 13.05 14.52
CA ILE A 140 14.38 11.67 14.30
C ILE A 140 13.23 10.72 14.59
N ILE A 141 12.84 9.97 13.56
CA ILE A 141 11.80 8.95 13.62
C ILE A 141 12.46 7.58 13.72
N THR A 142 12.14 6.78 14.73
CA THR A 142 12.69 5.43 14.93
C THR A 142 11.59 4.41 15.23
N VAL A 143 11.99 3.13 15.30
CA VAL A 143 11.11 2.03 15.73
C VAL A 143 11.49 1.64 17.15
N ASN A 144 10.60 1.88 18.10
CA ASN A 144 10.80 1.51 19.50
C ASN A 144 9.82 0.41 19.92
N ALA A 145 10.31 -0.50 20.75
CA ALA A 145 9.46 -1.46 21.44
C ALA A 145 8.67 -0.74 22.55
N SER A 146 7.36 -0.96 22.60
CA SER A 146 6.53 -0.55 23.72
C SER A 146 6.74 -1.47 24.92
N GLU A 147 6.34 -1.01 26.11
CA GLU A 147 6.40 -1.79 27.36
C GLU A 147 5.64 -3.13 27.28
N ARG A 148 4.66 -3.24 26.36
CA ARG A 148 3.89 -4.48 26.12
C ARG A 148 4.50 -5.39 25.04
N GLY A 149 5.68 -5.05 24.53
CA GLY A 149 6.40 -5.83 23.51
C GLY A 149 6.05 -5.50 22.04
N TYR A 150 5.03 -4.66 21.79
CA TYR A 150 4.69 -4.24 20.42
C TYR A 150 5.63 -3.13 19.95
N THR A 151 6.20 -3.26 18.75
CA THR A 151 7.01 -2.19 18.15
C THR A 151 6.13 -1.14 17.49
N ARG A 152 6.51 0.14 17.63
CA ARG A 152 5.81 1.27 17.01
C ARG A 152 6.81 2.27 16.45
N VAL A 153 6.42 2.95 15.38
CA VAL A 153 7.16 4.11 14.87
C VAL A 153 6.90 5.28 15.83
N VAL A 154 7.96 5.92 16.30
CA VAL A 154 7.90 7.06 17.22
C VAL A 154 8.83 8.17 16.77
N LEU A 155 8.49 9.40 17.16
CA LEU A 155 9.45 10.50 17.15
C LEU A 155 10.31 10.38 18.41
N GLN A 156 11.60 10.04 18.23
CA GLN A 156 12.53 9.82 19.33
C GLN A 156 13.17 11.12 19.81
N ASP A 157 13.56 11.98 18.87
CA ASP A 157 14.21 13.25 19.19
C ASP A 157 13.74 14.34 18.24
N CYS A 158 13.78 15.58 18.74
CA CYS A 158 13.60 16.80 17.97
C CYS A 158 14.62 17.83 18.45
N SER A 159 15.50 18.23 17.56
CA SER A 159 16.65 19.09 17.84
C SER A 159 16.81 20.18 16.78
N ASP A 160 17.53 21.23 17.12
CA ASP A 160 17.99 22.23 16.15
C ASP A 160 19.19 21.67 15.36
N SER A 161 19.24 21.90 14.05
CA SER A 161 20.42 21.47 13.30
C SER A 161 21.58 22.43 13.52
N HIS A 162 22.65 21.93 14.15
CA HIS A 162 23.84 22.73 14.44
C HIS A 162 24.43 23.35 13.15
N GLY A 163 24.59 24.67 13.13
CA GLY A 163 25.24 25.39 12.02
C GLY A 163 24.33 25.78 10.85
N SER A 164 23.02 25.56 10.93
CA SER A 164 22.06 25.97 9.87
C SER A 164 21.58 27.42 9.99
N LEU A 165 21.81 28.07 11.14
CA LEU A 165 21.33 29.42 11.38
C LEU A 165 22.08 30.46 10.54
N ARG A 166 21.34 31.24 9.76
CA ARG A 166 21.81 32.45 9.09
C ARG A 166 20.90 33.61 9.44
N ILE A 167 21.49 34.71 9.88
CA ILE A 167 20.78 35.97 10.09
C ILE A 167 21.47 37.04 9.25
N SER A 168 20.69 37.77 8.46
CA SER A 168 21.18 38.84 7.60
C SER A 168 20.23 40.05 7.63
N LEU A 169 20.73 41.23 7.30
CA LEU A 169 19.92 42.43 7.16
C LEU A 169 19.43 42.54 5.72
N LEU A 170 18.13 42.82 5.52
CA LEU A 170 17.57 42.97 4.18
C LEU A 170 17.93 44.29 3.51
N GLN A 171 18.28 45.31 4.30
CA GLN A 171 18.57 46.66 3.80
C GLN A 171 19.86 47.21 4.39
N LYS A 172 20.51 48.13 3.65
CA LYS A 172 21.64 48.90 4.18
C LYS A 172 21.12 49.97 5.14
N LEU A 173 21.69 50.01 6.34
CA LEU A 173 21.27 50.91 7.42
C LEU A 173 22.35 51.95 7.71
N SER A 174 21.98 53.02 8.41
CA SER A 174 22.96 53.98 8.93
C SER A 174 23.89 53.31 9.94
N PHE A 175 25.09 53.88 10.15
CA PHE A 175 26.14 53.27 10.98
C PHE A 175 25.66 52.85 12.38
N LEU A 176 24.89 53.70 13.07
CA LEU A 176 24.37 53.43 14.41
C LEU A 176 23.33 52.31 14.43
N VAL A 177 22.42 52.32 13.47
CA VAL A 177 21.35 51.31 13.35
C VAL A 177 21.93 49.97 12.96
N ASN A 178 22.93 49.97 12.07
CA ASN A 178 23.69 48.78 11.70
C ASN A 178 24.43 48.19 12.91
N SER A 179 25.05 49.05 13.75
CA SER A 179 25.69 48.60 15.00
C SER A 179 24.71 47.97 15.98
N LEU A 180 23.53 48.57 16.18
CA LEU A 180 22.47 48.00 17.01
C LEU A 180 21.97 46.67 16.45
N ALA A 181 21.66 46.62 15.15
CA ALA A 181 21.14 45.43 14.48
C ALA A 181 22.14 44.27 14.57
N ASN A 182 23.44 44.51 14.32
CA ASN A 182 24.49 43.50 14.47
C ASN A 182 24.56 42.95 15.90
N LYS A 183 24.39 43.79 16.93
CA LYS A 183 24.33 43.33 18.33
C LYS A 183 23.10 42.46 18.58
N VAL A 184 21.93 42.86 18.08
CA VAL A 184 20.69 42.05 18.18
C VAL A 184 20.88 40.70 17.48
N MET A 185 21.44 40.69 16.27
CA MET A 185 21.76 39.45 15.54
C MET A 185 22.71 38.54 16.32
N SER A 186 23.74 39.11 16.97
CA SER A 186 24.68 38.32 17.78
C SER A 186 24.03 37.67 19.01
N LEU A 187 23.00 38.32 19.58
CA LEU A 187 22.22 37.75 20.68
C LEU A 187 21.19 36.72 20.20
N LEU A 188 20.61 36.93 19.01
CA LEU A 188 19.69 35.96 18.40
C LEU A 188 20.40 34.69 17.97
N MET A 189 21.69 34.75 17.62
CA MET A 189 22.45 33.59 17.12
C MET A 189 22.36 32.35 18.04
N PRO A 190 22.62 32.44 19.36
CA PRO A 190 22.43 31.29 20.26
C PRO A 190 20.99 31.11 20.75
N ALA A 191 20.16 32.16 20.75
CA ALA A 191 18.83 32.13 21.36
C ALA A 191 17.75 31.59 20.41
N LEU A 192 17.82 31.93 19.12
CA LEU A 192 16.80 31.59 18.12
C LEU A 192 16.66 30.07 17.91
N PRO A 193 17.74 29.28 17.72
CA PRO A 193 17.60 27.83 17.52
C PRO A 193 16.93 27.16 18.72
N LYS A 194 17.34 27.54 19.94
CA LYS A 194 16.74 27.04 21.18
C LYS A 194 15.25 27.40 21.27
N LEU A 195 14.89 28.64 20.93
CA LEU A 195 13.52 29.11 21.00
C LEU A 195 12.63 28.38 19.96
N VAL A 196 13.11 28.27 18.73
CA VAL A 196 12.42 27.53 17.66
C VAL A 196 12.24 26.07 18.07
N LYS A 197 13.28 25.41 18.59
CA LYS A 197 13.19 24.05 19.12
C LYS A 197 12.09 23.94 20.19
N THR A 198 12.11 24.81 21.20
CA THR A 198 11.14 24.78 22.30
C THR A 198 9.70 24.97 21.83
N GLN A 199 9.47 25.81 20.82
CA GLN A 199 8.13 26.12 20.34
C GLN A 199 7.63 25.13 19.27
N LEU A 200 8.51 24.64 18.40
CA LEU A 200 8.13 23.83 17.24
C LEU A 200 8.20 22.32 17.51
N CYS A 201 9.08 21.83 18.39
CA CYS A 201 9.16 20.39 18.65
C CYS A 201 7.85 19.76 19.18
N PRO A 202 7.10 20.39 20.11
CA PRO A 202 5.79 19.87 20.51
C PRO A 202 4.82 19.76 19.34
N VAL A 203 4.82 20.77 18.45
CA VAL A 203 3.97 20.82 17.24
C VAL A 203 4.35 19.71 16.25
N ILE A 204 5.65 19.46 16.06
CA ILE A 204 6.15 18.37 15.21
C ILE A 204 5.73 17.02 15.79
N GLN A 205 5.76 16.86 17.12
CA GLN A 205 5.33 15.65 17.79
C GLN A 205 3.83 15.39 17.60
N GLU A 206 2.98 16.41 17.79
CA GLU A 206 1.54 16.31 17.54
C GLU A 206 1.24 15.99 16.07
N ALA A 207 1.87 16.71 15.13
CA ALA A 207 1.75 16.45 13.70
C ALA A 207 2.17 15.02 13.30
N PHE A 208 3.22 14.49 13.92
CA PHE A 208 3.66 13.11 13.69
C PHE A 208 2.66 12.08 14.24
N GLU A 209 2.12 12.31 15.44
CA GLU A 209 1.14 11.41 16.04
C GLU A 209 -0.18 11.37 15.26
N ASP A 210 -0.64 12.51 14.74
CA ASP A 210 -1.81 12.57 13.86
C ASP A 210 -1.58 11.82 12.56
N MET A 211 -0.43 12.06 11.90
CA MET A 211 -0.04 11.30 10.71
C MET A 211 -0.04 9.79 10.99
N ARG A 212 0.52 9.37 12.14
CA ARG A 212 0.57 7.96 12.53
C ARG A 212 -0.83 7.40 12.76
N ALA A 213 -1.71 8.12 13.43
CA ALA A 213 -3.08 7.72 13.69
C ALA A 213 -3.87 7.57 12.38
N ASP A 214 -3.76 8.54 11.48
CA ASP A 214 -4.41 8.53 10.16
C ASP A 214 -3.96 7.33 9.32
N LEU A 215 -2.66 7.05 9.29
CA LEU A 215 -2.12 5.89 8.57
C LEU A 215 -2.65 4.57 9.14
N LEU A 216 -2.77 4.46 10.48
CA LEU A 216 -3.31 3.26 11.11
C LEU A 216 -4.81 3.09 10.84
N ASN A 217 -5.57 4.18 10.86
CA ASN A 217 -7.00 4.15 10.52
C ASN A 217 -7.22 3.74 9.07
N LEU A 218 -6.38 4.23 8.17
CA LEU A 218 -6.40 3.87 6.75
C LEU A 218 -6.08 2.38 6.53
N VAL A 219 -5.11 1.83 7.25
CA VAL A 219 -4.75 0.40 7.17
C VAL A 219 -5.87 -0.50 7.69
N ARG A 220 -6.54 -0.08 8.76
CA ARG A 220 -7.61 -0.86 9.42
C ARG A 220 -8.97 -0.75 8.71
N ALA A 221 -9.09 0.07 7.68
CA ALA A 221 -10.33 0.21 6.94
C ALA A 221 -10.68 -1.14 6.25
N PRO A 222 -11.88 -1.69 6.48
CA PRO A 222 -12.27 -2.97 5.88
C PRO A 222 -12.41 -2.83 4.37
N ILE A 223 -11.93 -3.83 3.64
CA ILE A 223 -12.03 -3.93 2.20
C ILE A 223 -13.19 -4.85 1.85
N SER A 224 -14.21 -4.34 1.16
CA SER A 224 -15.37 -5.14 0.74
C SER A 224 -14.99 -6.13 -0.35
N LEU A 225 -15.45 -7.38 -0.19
CA LEU A 225 -15.30 -8.50 -1.11
C LEU A 225 -16.67 -9.16 -1.32
N GLY A 226 -17.57 -8.45 -2.01
CA GLY A 226 -18.99 -8.85 -2.08
C GLY A 226 -19.65 -8.68 -0.71
N SER A 227 -20.23 -9.76 -0.18
CA SER A 227 -20.81 -9.80 1.17
C SER A 227 -19.78 -9.97 2.29
N ASN A 228 -18.53 -10.28 1.94
CA ASN A 228 -17.44 -10.53 2.89
C ASN A 228 -16.53 -9.31 2.99
N HIS A 229 -15.65 -9.29 3.99
CA HIS A 229 -14.69 -8.21 4.21
C HIS A 229 -13.28 -8.75 4.46
N LEU A 230 -12.27 -8.05 3.94
CA LEU A 230 -10.86 -8.28 4.25
C LEU A 230 -10.36 -7.12 5.11
N GLU A 231 -9.80 -7.44 6.26
CA GLU A 231 -9.22 -6.46 7.18
C GLU A 231 -7.73 -6.69 7.33
N PHE A 232 -6.97 -5.60 7.45
CA PHE A 232 -5.55 -5.62 7.78
C PHE A 232 -5.30 -5.02 9.15
N ASP A 233 -4.42 -5.67 9.91
CA ASP A 233 -3.99 -5.20 11.22
C ASP A 233 -2.47 -4.99 11.25
N PRO A 234 -1.97 -3.92 11.88
CA PRO A 234 -0.54 -3.69 12.01
C PRO A 234 0.09 -4.74 12.92
N LEU A 235 1.08 -5.46 12.40
CA LEU A 235 1.93 -6.39 13.15
C LEU A 235 3.10 -5.67 13.80
N SER A 236 3.97 -5.13 12.95
CA SER A 236 5.19 -4.46 13.36
C SER A 236 5.65 -3.52 12.25
N PRO A 237 6.13 -2.32 12.61
CA PRO A 237 6.84 -1.46 11.69
C PRO A 237 8.32 -1.84 11.58
N ALA A 238 8.93 -1.46 10.47
CA ALA A 238 10.37 -1.48 10.25
C ALA A 238 10.77 -0.25 9.42
N ILE A 239 11.95 0.29 9.67
CA ILE A 239 12.55 1.32 8.81
C ILE A 239 13.65 0.63 7.99
N LYS A 240 13.64 0.83 6.68
CA LYS A 240 14.69 0.33 5.77
C LYS A 240 15.14 1.44 4.84
N GLY A 241 16.37 1.90 4.99
CA GLY A 241 16.84 3.07 4.24
C GLY A 241 15.96 4.28 4.53
N ASN A 242 15.27 4.78 3.50
CA ASN A 242 14.40 5.96 3.57
C ASN A 242 12.89 5.65 3.58
N VAL A 243 12.49 4.39 3.84
CA VAL A 243 11.09 3.97 3.83
C VAL A 243 10.65 3.40 5.17
N ILE A 244 9.37 3.59 5.49
CA ILE A 244 8.67 2.93 6.60
C ILE A 244 7.90 1.73 6.03
N GLN A 245 8.18 0.54 6.51
CA GLN A 245 7.44 -0.69 6.19
C GLN A 245 6.54 -1.06 7.37
N LEU A 246 5.24 -1.14 7.13
CA LEU A 246 4.27 -1.71 8.05
C LEU A 246 3.98 -3.15 7.63
N LYS A 247 4.43 -4.12 8.42
CA LYS A 247 3.99 -5.51 8.25
C LYS A 247 2.57 -5.63 8.76
N LEU A 248 1.73 -6.37 8.02
CA LEU A 248 0.31 -6.47 8.29
C LEU A 248 -0.11 -7.94 8.41
N GLU A 249 -0.93 -8.23 9.41
CA GLU A 249 -1.81 -9.40 9.45
C GLU A 249 -3.01 -9.17 8.55
N ALA A 250 -3.64 -10.26 8.08
CA ALA A 250 -4.88 -10.18 7.31
C ALA A 250 -5.94 -11.10 7.90
N LYS A 251 -7.19 -10.65 7.89
CA LYS A 251 -8.35 -11.40 8.36
C LYS A 251 -9.44 -11.35 7.30
N LEU A 252 -9.99 -12.50 6.94
CA LEU A 252 -11.21 -12.60 6.13
C LEU A 252 -12.39 -12.76 7.07
N LEU A 253 -13.40 -11.92 6.91
CA LEU A 253 -14.62 -11.90 7.70
C LEU A 253 -15.82 -12.17 6.78
N ASP A 254 -16.81 -12.89 7.30
CA ASP A 254 -18.09 -13.06 6.61
C ASP A 254 -19.01 -11.83 6.77
N SER A 255 -20.21 -11.91 6.19
CA SER A 255 -21.23 -10.86 6.25
C SER A 255 -21.75 -10.55 7.65
N GLN A 256 -21.46 -11.40 8.64
CA GLN A 256 -21.82 -11.20 10.04
C GLN A 256 -20.64 -10.62 10.86
N GLY A 257 -19.49 -10.37 10.22
CA GLY A 257 -18.28 -9.89 10.89
C GLY A 257 -17.54 -10.98 11.66
N LYS A 258 -17.83 -12.27 11.40
CA LYS A 258 -17.09 -13.38 12.01
C LYS A 258 -15.86 -13.69 11.17
N VAL A 259 -14.71 -13.81 11.83
CA VAL A 259 -13.45 -14.20 11.18
C VAL A 259 -13.56 -15.64 10.68
N THR A 260 -13.51 -15.81 9.36
CA THR A 260 -13.53 -17.12 8.68
C THR A 260 -12.13 -17.64 8.42
N LYS A 261 -11.16 -16.74 8.17
CA LYS A 261 -9.76 -17.10 7.96
C LYS A 261 -8.84 -16.01 8.52
N TRP A 262 -7.78 -16.43 9.21
CA TRP A 262 -6.77 -15.53 9.77
C TRP A 262 -5.40 -15.89 9.20
N PHE A 263 -4.77 -14.93 8.53
CA PHE A 263 -3.45 -15.06 7.95
C PHE A 263 -2.42 -14.43 8.89
N LYS A 264 -1.44 -15.24 9.27
CA LYS A 264 -0.28 -14.82 10.09
C LYS A 264 1.02 -14.95 9.29
N GLU A 265 2.13 -14.56 9.92
CA GLU A 265 3.45 -14.79 9.36
C GLU A 265 3.66 -16.29 9.06
N SER A 266 4.17 -16.62 7.87
CA SER A 266 4.38 -18.00 7.44
C SER A 266 5.65 -18.13 6.61
N THR A 267 6.07 -19.36 6.32
CA THR A 267 7.25 -19.64 5.48
C THR A 267 7.04 -19.33 3.99
N ALA A 268 5.80 -19.00 3.57
CA ALA A 268 5.51 -18.59 2.21
C ALA A 268 6.28 -17.31 1.86
N SER A 269 6.88 -17.25 0.67
CA SER A 269 7.74 -16.14 0.30
C SER A 269 6.93 -14.88 -0.02
N LEU A 270 7.36 -13.75 0.57
CA LEU A 270 6.92 -12.42 0.17
C LEU A 270 8.15 -11.58 -0.17
N THR A 271 8.41 -11.36 -1.45
CA THR A 271 9.50 -10.49 -1.89
C THR A 271 8.99 -9.06 -1.98
N VAL A 272 9.28 -8.23 -0.99
CA VAL A 272 8.93 -6.80 -1.05
C VAL A 272 9.88 -6.11 -2.03
N PRO A 273 9.40 -5.57 -3.17
CA PRO A 273 10.26 -4.91 -4.13
C PRO A 273 10.79 -3.59 -3.58
N VAL A 274 11.92 -3.13 -4.14
CA VAL A 274 12.50 -1.84 -3.79
C VAL A 274 11.60 -0.73 -4.34
N LEU A 275 11.29 0.24 -3.49
CA LEU A 275 10.46 1.39 -3.84
C LEU A 275 11.29 2.37 -4.68
N ASN A 276 11.43 2.10 -5.98
CA ASN A 276 12.32 2.87 -6.85
C ASN A 276 11.77 4.27 -7.16
N ASN A 277 10.47 4.41 -7.49
CA ASN A 277 9.84 5.69 -7.86
C ASN A 277 8.38 5.87 -7.39
N SER A 278 7.76 4.86 -6.77
CA SER A 278 6.39 4.95 -6.29
C SER A 278 6.36 5.58 -4.89
N PRO A 279 5.50 6.56 -4.61
CA PRO A 279 5.37 7.15 -3.27
C PRO A 279 5.03 6.14 -2.17
N PHE A 280 4.25 5.11 -2.48
CA PHE A 280 3.99 3.99 -1.58
C PHE A 280 3.72 2.71 -2.37
N SER A 281 3.74 1.57 -1.67
CA SER A 281 3.36 0.28 -2.22
C SER A 281 2.65 -0.61 -1.21
N LEU A 282 1.63 -1.36 -1.63
CA LEU A 282 1.06 -2.46 -0.88
C LEU A 282 1.41 -3.79 -1.56
N THR A 283 2.09 -4.65 -0.83
CA THR A 283 2.41 -6.01 -1.27
C THR A 283 1.55 -7.00 -0.51
N VAL A 284 0.88 -7.90 -1.22
CA VAL A 284 -0.01 -8.91 -0.62
C VAL A 284 0.39 -10.32 -1.07
N ARG A 285 0.44 -11.25 -0.13
CA ARG A 285 0.79 -12.66 -0.36
C ARG A 285 -0.31 -13.39 -1.13
N GLN A 286 0.06 -14.34 -1.98
CA GLN A 286 -0.86 -15.02 -2.89
C GLN A 286 -2.00 -15.74 -2.17
N ASP A 287 -1.76 -16.38 -1.02
CA ASP A 287 -2.80 -17.06 -0.24
C ASP A 287 -3.91 -16.13 0.27
N VAL A 288 -3.57 -14.86 0.55
CA VAL A 288 -4.55 -13.81 0.89
C VAL A 288 -5.34 -13.40 -0.35
N VAL A 289 -4.67 -13.24 -1.50
CA VAL A 289 -5.32 -12.91 -2.78
C VAL A 289 -6.28 -14.02 -3.20
N ASN A 290 -5.87 -15.28 -3.09
CA ASN A 290 -6.72 -16.45 -3.40
C ASN A 290 -7.96 -16.47 -2.52
N ALA A 291 -7.83 -16.16 -1.23
CA ALA A 291 -8.97 -16.07 -0.34
C ALA A 291 -9.91 -14.89 -0.67
N ALA A 292 -9.36 -13.77 -1.14
CA ALA A 292 -10.17 -12.66 -1.61
C ALA A 292 -10.97 -13.01 -2.88
N ILE A 293 -10.35 -13.72 -3.81
CA ILE A 293 -11.02 -14.21 -5.02
C ILE A 293 -12.08 -15.26 -4.66
N ALA A 294 -11.77 -16.20 -3.77
CA ALA A 294 -12.72 -17.19 -3.27
C ALA A 294 -13.97 -16.55 -2.63
N ALA A 295 -13.80 -15.41 -1.95
CA ALA A 295 -14.92 -14.65 -1.41
C ALA A 295 -15.77 -13.96 -2.50
N LEU A 296 -15.15 -13.52 -3.59
CA LEU A 296 -15.84 -12.89 -4.73
C LEU A 296 -16.50 -13.91 -5.68
N LEU A 297 -15.91 -15.11 -5.77
CA LEU A 297 -16.34 -16.21 -6.63
C LEU A 297 -16.55 -17.49 -5.80
N PRO A 298 -17.60 -17.52 -4.96
CA PRO A 298 -17.96 -18.75 -4.28
C PRO A 298 -18.41 -19.82 -5.28
N PRO A 299 -18.30 -21.12 -4.92
CA PRO A 299 -18.85 -22.21 -5.70
C PRO A 299 -20.31 -21.96 -6.08
N GLU A 300 -20.67 -22.26 -7.32
CA GLU A 300 -22.01 -22.01 -7.84
C GLU A 300 -22.47 -23.08 -8.82
N GLU A 301 -23.80 -23.18 -8.98
CA GLU A 301 -24.48 -23.96 -10.01
C GLU A 301 -25.13 -23.00 -11.00
N LEU A 302 -24.69 -23.07 -12.26
CA LEU A 302 -25.32 -22.40 -13.38
C LEU A 302 -26.14 -23.42 -14.17
N VAL A 303 -27.38 -23.05 -14.48
CA VAL A 303 -28.31 -23.90 -15.23
C VAL A 303 -28.75 -23.15 -16.48
N VAL A 304 -28.54 -23.74 -17.65
CA VAL A 304 -28.88 -23.13 -18.94
C VAL A 304 -29.72 -24.08 -19.78
N LEU A 305 -30.82 -23.57 -20.33
CA LEU A 305 -31.53 -24.20 -21.43
C LEU A 305 -30.76 -23.90 -22.71
N LEU A 306 -29.87 -24.81 -23.10
CA LEU A 306 -28.83 -24.48 -24.06
C LEU A 306 -29.41 -24.09 -25.42
N ASP A 307 -30.42 -24.80 -25.91
CA ASP A 307 -31.04 -24.51 -27.22
C ASP A 307 -31.85 -23.21 -27.24
N TYR A 308 -32.40 -22.81 -26.08
CA TYR A 308 -33.12 -21.56 -25.96
C TYR A 308 -32.18 -20.34 -25.87
N VAL A 309 -31.06 -20.48 -25.15
CA VAL A 309 -30.15 -19.36 -24.87
C VAL A 309 -29.02 -19.26 -25.90
N LEU A 310 -28.51 -20.39 -26.37
CA LEU A 310 -27.34 -20.54 -27.26
C LEU A 310 -27.60 -21.64 -28.31
N PRO A 311 -28.53 -21.41 -29.26
CA PRO A 311 -28.98 -22.43 -30.22
C PRO A 311 -27.84 -22.99 -31.09
N GLU A 312 -26.85 -22.18 -31.45
CA GLU A 312 -25.70 -22.66 -32.22
C GLU A 312 -24.86 -23.68 -31.43
N LEU A 313 -24.61 -23.41 -30.14
CA LEU A 313 -23.91 -24.37 -29.27
C LEU A 313 -24.75 -25.61 -29.02
N ALA A 314 -26.08 -25.46 -28.94
CA ALA A 314 -26.98 -26.59 -28.83
C ALA A 314 -26.89 -27.54 -30.03
N HIS A 315 -26.85 -27.00 -31.24
CA HIS A 315 -26.65 -27.77 -32.46
C HIS A 315 -25.27 -28.45 -32.51
N GLN A 316 -24.22 -27.73 -32.13
CA GLN A 316 -22.87 -28.31 -32.06
C GLN A 316 -22.78 -29.43 -31.03
N LEU A 317 -23.36 -29.25 -29.84
CA LEU A 317 -23.42 -30.28 -28.80
C LEU A 317 -24.12 -31.54 -29.32
N LYS A 318 -25.26 -31.36 -30.00
CA LYS A 318 -25.97 -32.46 -30.65
C LYS A 318 -25.10 -33.15 -31.71
N SER A 319 -24.37 -32.39 -32.52
CA SER A 319 -23.45 -32.94 -33.52
C SER A 319 -22.29 -33.71 -32.89
N SER A 320 -21.71 -33.21 -31.80
CA SER A 320 -20.63 -33.91 -31.07
C SER A 320 -21.15 -35.19 -30.40
N ILE A 321 -22.38 -35.18 -29.89
CA ILE A 321 -23.03 -36.38 -29.33
C ILE A 321 -23.43 -37.37 -30.42
N ASP A 322 -23.78 -36.93 -31.63
CA ASP A 322 -24.11 -37.82 -32.76
C ASP A 322 -22.92 -38.72 -33.14
N VAL A 323 -21.69 -38.20 -33.04
CA VAL A 323 -20.45 -38.98 -33.22
C VAL A 323 -20.31 -40.09 -32.17
N ILE A 324 -20.85 -39.89 -30.96
CA ILE A 324 -20.83 -40.87 -29.87
C ILE A 324 -21.99 -41.87 -30.04
N SER A 325 -23.20 -41.35 -30.25
CA SER A 325 -24.43 -42.13 -30.42
C SER A 325 -25.53 -41.29 -31.09
N THR A 326 -25.84 -41.63 -32.34
CA THR A 326 -26.94 -41.02 -33.09
C THR A 326 -28.28 -41.10 -32.39
N LYS A 327 -28.55 -42.21 -31.69
CA LYS A 327 -29.81 -42.38 -30.94
C LYS A 327 -29.91 -41.33 -29.83
N VAL A 328 -28.84 -41.12 -29.07
CA VAL A 328 -28.81 -40.14 -27.97
C VAL A 328 -28.91 -38.71 -28.51
N ALA A 329 -28.23 -38.40 -29.61
CA ALA A 329 -28.31 -37.09 -30.24
C ALA A 329 -29.74 -36.75 -30.69
N GLN A 330 -30.51 -37.74 -31.15
CA GLN A 330 -31.92 -37.57 -31.51
C GLN A 330 -32.83 -37.36 -30.29
N GLU A 331 -32.44 -37.88 -29.12
CA GLU A 331 -33.15 -37.69 -27.85
C GLU A 331 -32.89 -36.31 -27.20
N LEU A 332 -31.89 -35.54 -27.66
CA LEU A 332 -31.72 -34.14 -27.26
C LEU A 332 -32.87 -33.29 -27.83
N GLY A 333 -33.74 -32.87 -26.93
CA GLY A 333 -34.89 -32.03 -27.24
C GLY A 333 -34.59 -30.53 -27.22
N PRO A 334 -35.55 -29.68 -27.61
CA PRO A 334 -35.38 -28.23 -27.64
C PRO A 334 -35.27 -27.59 -26.24
N THR A 335 -35.53 -28.37 -25.19
CA THR A 335 -35.38 -27.93 -23.79
C THR A 335 -34.18 -28.59 -23.12
N GLN A 336 -33.19 -29.05 -23.89
CA GLN A 336 -31.98 -29.62 -23.32
C GLN A 336 -31.33 -28.68 -22.30
N LEU A 337 -30.88 -29.28 -21.20
CA LEU A 337 -30.41 -28.55 -20.04
C LEU A 337 -28.93 -28.88 -19.83
N VAL A 338 -28.11 -27.85 -19.68
CA VAL A 338 -26.73 -28.00 -19.23
C VAL A 338 -26.62 -27.38 -17.85
N LYS A 339 -26.06 -28.15 -16.92
CA LYS A 339 -25.68 -27.66 -15.59
C LYS A 339 -24.17 -27.56 -15.50
N ILE A 340 -23.67 -26.44 -14.99
CA ILE A 340 -22.26 -26.18 -14.77
C ILE A 340 -22.09 -25.91 -13.28
N LEU A 341 -21.36 -26.77 -12.60
CA LEU A 341 -21.09 -26.66 -11.17
C LEU A 341 -19.60 -26.45 -10.95
N THR A 342 -19.23 -25.36 -10.27
CA THR A 342 -17.86 -25.20 -9.76
C THR A 342 -17.76 -25.91 -8.41
N GLN A 343 -16.86 -26.89 -8.29
CA GLN A 343 -16.78 -27.75 -7.10
C GLN A 343 -16.08 -27.05 -5.92
N GLU A 344 -15.04 -26.30 -6.23
CA GLU A 344 -14.22 -25.58 -5.27
C GLU A 344 -14.02 -24.13 -5.72
N THR A 345 -13.50 -23.31 -4.81
CA THR A 345 -13.15 -21.92 -5.15
C THR A 345 -11.98 -21.91 -6.13
N PRO A 346 -12.00 -21.04 -7.15
CA PRO A 346 -10.92 -20.92 -8.12
C PRO A 346 -9.56 -20.67 -7.45
N GLU A 347 -8.53 -21.39 -7.87
CA GLU A 347 -7.17 -21.19 -7.39
C GLU A 347 -6.41 -20.25 -8.33
N LEU A 348 -6.02 -19.09 -7.83
CA LEU A 348 -5.15 -18.17 -8.57
C LEU A 348 -3.68 -18.56 -8.37
N LEU A 349 -2.99 -18.68 -9.50
CA LEU A 349 -1.57 -18.96 -9.63
C LEU A 349 -0.90 -17.72 -10.23
N LEU A 350 -0.02 -17.10 -9.44
CA LEU A 350 0.71 -15.89 -9.83
C LEU A 350 2.13 -16.23 -10.27
N ASP A 351 2.52 -15.74 -11.44
CA ASP A 351 3.90 -15.80 -11.95
C ASP A 351 4.37 -14.42 -12.42
N GLN A 352 5.64 -14.31 -12.82
CA GLN A 352 6.22 -13.06 -13.28
C GLN A 352 5.50 -12.55 -14.54
N GLY A 353 4.67 -11.51 -14.38
CA GLY A 353 3.93 -10.88 -15.47
C GLY A 353 2.71 -11.65 -15.98
N SER A 354 2.34 -12.78 -15.38
CA SER A 354 1.14 -13.53 -15.76
C SER A 354 0.39 -14.06 -14.54
N ALA A 355 -0.91 -14.23 -14.67
CA ALA A 355 -1.72 -14.92 -13.69
C ALA A 355 -2.63 -15.93 -14.39
N LYS A 356 -2.79 -17.09 -13.77
CA LYS A 356 -3.70 -18.14 -14.22
C LYS A 356 -4.65 -18.50 -13.10
N VAL A 357 -5.84 -18.95 -13.47
CA VAL A 357 -6.83 -19.46 -12.54
C VAL A 357 -7.12 -20.90 -12.90
N ALA A 358 -6.95 -21.81 -11.95
CA ALA A 358 -7.30 -23.21 -12.08
C ALA A 358 -8.64 -23.48 -11.38
N GLN A 359 -9.51 -24.26 -12.02
CA GLN A 359 -10.86 -24.56 -11.52
C GLN A 359 -11.23 -26.02 -11.80
N LEU A 360 -11.99 -26.61 -10.86
CA LEU A 360 -12.64 -27.90 -11.04
C LEU A 360 -14.12 -27.69 -11.33
N ILE A 361 -14.56 -28.14 -12.50
CA ILE A 361 -15.91 -27.94 -13.00
C ILE A 361 -16.57 -29.29 -13.26
N VAL A 362 -17.84 -29.41 -12.87
CA VAL A 362 -18.70 -30.53 -13.25
C VAL A 362 -19.73 -30.02 -14.24
N LEU A 363 -19.81 -30.66 -15.41
CA LEU A 363 -20.77 -30.34 -16.44
C LEU A 363 -21.73 -31.53 -16.63
N GLU A 364 -23.02 -31.29 -16.46
CA GLU A 364 -24.06 -32.29 -16.67
C GLU A 364 -24.93 -31.91 -17.87
N VAL A 365 -25.19 -32.87 -18.74
CA VAL A 365 -26.05 -32.68 -19.93
C VAL A 365 -27.31 -33.52 -19.77
N PHE A 366 -28.48 -32.88 -19.83
CA PHE A 366 -29.78 -33.54 -19.77
C PHE A 366 -30.51 -33.42 -21.11
N PRO A 367 -31.27 -34.46 -21.53
CA PRO A 367 -32.03 -34.44 -22.78
C PRO A 367 -33.06 -33.31 -22.84
N THR A 368 -33.70 -33.03 -21.70
CA THR A 368 -34.74 -32.02 -21.53
C THR A 368 -34.71 -31.50 -20.09
N ASN A 369 -35.38 -30.38 -19.85
CA ASN A 369 -35.57 -29.79 -18.53
C ASN A 369 -36.46 -30.60 -17.57
N GLU A 370 -37.21 -31.57 -18.09
CA GLU A 370 -38.04 -32.49 -17.29
C GLU A 370 -37.27 -33.78 -16.89
N ALA A 371 -36.14 -34.04 -17.53
CA ALA A 371 -35.35 -35.23 -17.28
C ALA A 371 -34.73 -35.21 -15.87
N ARG A 372 -34.88 -36.33 -15.14
CA ARG A 372 -34.36 -36.46 -13.76
C ARG A 372 -32.91 -36.92 -13.67
N ARG A 373 -32.34 -37.40 -14.78
CA ARG A 373 -30.97 -37.91 -14.85
C ARG A 373 -30.27 -37.32 -16.06
N PRO A 374 -29.00 -36.92 -15.94
CA PRO A 374 -28.23 -36.48 -17.09
C PRO A 374 -27.94 -37.68 -18.00
N PHE A 375 -27.74 -37.42 -19.28
CA PHE A 375 -27.13 -38.38 -20.19
C PHE A 375 -25.73 -38.75 -19.74
N PHE A 376 -24.96 -37.76 -19.30
CA PHE A 376 -23.63 -37.94 -18.75
C PHE A 376 -23.20 -36.73 -17.93
N THR A 377 -22.18 -36.97 -17.11
CA THR A 377 -21.53 -35.98 -16.25
C THR A 377 -20.04 -35.97 -16.59
N LEU A 378 -19.51 -34.79 -16.89
CA LEU A 378 -18.09 -34.57 -17.18
C LEU A 378 -17.44 -33.84 -16.00
N GLY A 379 -16.28 -34.33 -15.55
CA GLY A 379 -15.39 -33.62 -14.65
C GLY A 379 -14.30 -32.94 -15.48
N ILE A 380 -14.11 -31.65 -15.29
CA ILE A 380 -13.25 -30.81 -16.12
C ILE A 380 -12.26 -30.09 -15.21
N GLU A 381 -10.97 -30.30 -15.47
CA GLU A 381 -9.90 -29.45 -14.95
C GLU A 381 -9.71 -28.33 -15.97
N ALA A 382 -10.07 -27.10 -15.59
CA ALA A 382 -10.03 -25.94 -16.46
C ALA A 382 -9.03 -24.90 -15.97
N SER A 383 -8.41 -24.21 -16.92
CA SER A 383 -7.57 -23.05 -16.64
C SER A 383 -8.02 -21.83 -17.43
N SER A 384 -7.83 -20.64 -16.88
CA SER A 384 -8.11 -19.36 -17.55
C SER A 384 -6.99 -18.38 -17.26
N GLU A 385 -6.75 -17.45 -18.17
CA GLU A 385 -5.87 -16.31 -17.91
C GLU A 385 -6.56 -15.32 -16.98
N ALA A 386 -5.84 -14.81 -15.99
CA ALA A 386 -6.31 -13.75 -15.10
C ALA A 386 -5.58 -12.44 -15.41
N GLN A 387 -6.34 -11.38 -15.64
CA GLN A 387 -5.83 -10.06 -15.89
C GLN A 387 -6.25 -9.10 -14.77
N PHE A 388 -5.25 -8.54 -14.09
CA PHE A 388 -5.45 -7.48 -13.10
C PHE A 388 -5.22 -6.12 -13.74
N TYR A 389 -6.11 -5.18 -13.44
CA TYR A 389 -5.95 -3.79 -13.86
C TYR A 389 -6.66 -2.88 -12.87
N THR A 390 -6.31 -1.59 -12.90
CA THR A 390 -6.87 -0.58 -12.02
C THR A 390 -7.75 0.38 -12.80
N LYS A 391 -8.92 0.71 -12.25
CA LYS A 391 -9.84 1.71 -12.81
C LYS A 391 -10.68 2.31 -11.69
N ASP A 392 -10.85 3.63 -11.67
CA ASP A 392 -11.72 4.33 -10.71
C ASP A 392 -11.47 3.93 -9.22
N ASP A 393 -10.18 3.85 -8.82
CA ASP A 393 -9.70 3.36 -7.50
C ASP A 393 -10.10 1.94 -7.13
N ARG A 394 -10.36 1.11 -8.12
CA ARG A 394 -10.68 -0.30 -7.93
C ARG A 394 -9.63 -1.15 -8.61
N LEU A 395 -9.23 -2.22 -7.92
CA LEU A 395 -8.53 -3.34 -8.52
C LEU A 395 -9.58 -4.23 -9.17
N LEU A 396 -9.53 -4.34 -10.49
CA LEU A 396 -10.40 -5.19 -11.27
C LEU A 396 -9.64 -6.44 -11.68
N LEU A 397 -10.37 -7.53 -11.76
CA LEU A 397 -9.90 -8.84 -12.19
C LEU A 397 -10.83 -9.32 -13.31
N ASN A 398 -10.26 -9.78 -14.41
CA ASN A 398 -11.00 -10.40 -15.50
C ASN A 398 -10.38 -11.74 -15.84
N PHE A 399 -11.21 -12.73 -16.12
CA PHE A 399 -10.80 -14.02 -16.62
C PHE A 399 -10.98 -14.06 -18.14
N ASN A 400 -9.96 -14.53 -18.84
CA ASN A 400 -9.93 -14.66 -20.30
C ASN A 400 -9.54 -16.10 -20.68
N ASP A 401 -9.86 -16.48 -21.92
CA ASP A 401 -9.33 -17.67 -22.59
C ASP A 401 -9.40 -18.95 -21.75
N ILE A 402 -10.62 -19.34 -21.36
CA ILE A 402 -10.83 -20.59 -20.63
C ILE A 402 -10.49 -21.79 -21.51
N SER A 403 -9.72 -22.73 -20.95
CA SER A 403 -9.29 -23.96 -21.60
C SER A 403 -9.59 -25.17 -20.72
N SER A 404 -9.66 -26.35 -21.34
CA SER A 404 -9.77 -27.63 -20.64
C SER A 404 -8.43 -28.34 -20.70
N ASP A 405 -7.76 -28.40 -19.54
CA ASP A 405 -6.50 -29.12 -19.38
C ASP A 405 -6.76 -30.63 -19.36
N ARG A 406 -7.83 -31.05 -18.67
CA ARG A 406 -8.30 -32.45 -18.66
C ARG A 406 -9.82 -32.52 -18.65
N ILE A 407 -10.35 -33.59 -19.24
CA ILE A 407 -11.78 -33.91 -19.23
C ILE A 407 -11.98 -35.40 -18.92
N HIS A 408 -12.87 -35.68 -17.97
CA HIS A 408 -13.14 -37.02 -17.46
C HIS A 408 -14.63 -37.33 -17.52
N LEU A 409 -14.96 -38.53 -18.00
CA LEU A 409 -16.33 -39.04 -17.91
C LEU A 409 -16.56 -39.56 -16.48
N MET A 410 -17.34 -38.84 -15.68
CA MET A 410 -17.63 -39.22 -14.29
C MET A 410 -18.78 -40.23 -14.22
N ASN A 411 -19.84 -39.96 -14.97
CA ASN A 411 -21.02 -40.81 -15.05
C ASN A 411 -21.61 -40.76 -16.46
N SER A 412 -22.21 -41.85 -16.92
CA SER A 412 -22.86 -41.91 -18.22
C SER A 412 -24.06 -42.87 -18.21
N GLY A 413 -25.24 -42.33 -18.47
CA GLY A 413 -26.45 -43.11 -18.77
C GLY A 413 -26.50 -43.62 -20.21
N ILE A 414 -25.55 -43.21 -21.06
CA ILE A 414 -25.52 -43.54 -22.50
C ILE A 414 -24.40 -44.53 -22.87
N GLY A 415 -23.74 -45.12 -21.87
CA GLY A 415 -22.59 -46.01 -22.06
C GLY A 415 -21.24 -45.28 -22.01
N LEU A 416 -20.15 -46.06 -22.01
CA LEU A 416 -18.80 -45.51 -21.96
C LEU A 416 -18.42 -44.90 -23.32
N PHE A 417 -17.85 -43.70 -23.29
CA PHE A 417 -17.31 -43.02 -24.47
C PHE A 417 -16.06 -42.21 -24.09
N ASN A 418 -15.29 -41.83 -25.10
CA ASN A 418 -14.11 -40.98 -24.89
C ASN A 418 -14.55 -39.50 -24.70
N PRO A 419 -14.35 -38.90 -23.51
CA PRO A 419 -14.79 -37.53 -23.24
C PRO A 419 -14.04 -36.47 -24.07
N GLU A 420 -12.87 -36.79 -24.63
CA GLU A 420 -12.13 -35.88 -25.51
C GLU A 420 -12.93 -35.47 -26.76
N LEU A 421 -13.88 -36.29 -27.20
CA LEU A 421 -14.80 -35.95 -28.31
C LEU A 421 -15.67 -34.74 -28.00
N LEU A 422 -15.89 -34.43 -26.72
CA LEU A 422 -16.70 -33.31 -26.26
C LEU A 422 -15.85 -32.10 -25.83
N LYS A 423 -14.52 -32.15 -25.99
CA LYS A 423 -13.62 -31.11 -25.47
C LYS A 423 -13.92 -29.72 -26.05
N ASN A 424 -14.03 -29.60 -27.37
CA ASN A 424 -14.23 -28.31 -28.03
C ASN A 424 -15.57 -27.68 -27.63
N ILE A 425 -16.67 -28.44 -27.71
CA ILE A 425 -17.98 -27.93 -27.34
C ILE A 425 -18.07 -27.60 -25.84
N THR A 426 -17.40 -28.36 -24.99
CA THR A 426 -17.30 -28.05 -23.56
C THR A 426 -16.61 -26.71 -23.34
N ILE A 427 -15.49 -26.45 -24.01
CA ILE A 427 -14.77 -25.16 -23.92
C ILE A 427 -15.66 -24.01 -24.41
N GLU A 428 -16.39 -24.19 -25.51
CA GLU A 428 -17.30 -23.15 -26.04
C GLU A 428 -18.47 -22.86 -25.09
N ILE A 429 -19.06 -23.89 -24.46
CA ILE A 429 -20.09 -23.73 -23.43
C ILE A 429 -19.53 -22.98 -22.23
N LEU A 430 -18.36 -23.37 -21.71
CA LEU A 430 -17.74 -22.69 -20.56
C LEU A 430 -17.38 -21.23 -20.88
N SER A 431 -16.88 -20.96 -22.09
CA SER A 431 -16.55 -19.60 -22.55
C SER A 431 -17.79 -18.72 -22.70
N SER A 432 -18.92 -19.30 -23.09
CA SER A 432 -20.16 -18.56 -23.36
C SER A 432 -21.05 -18.41 -22.13
N VAL A 433 -20.94 -19.32 -21.15
CA VAL A 433 -21.82 -19.36 -19.97
C VAL A 433 -21.05 -19.07 -18.69
N LEU A 434 -20.03 -19.85 -18.36
CA LEU A 434 -19.34 -19.74 -17.06
C LEU A 434 -18.52 -18.44 -16.98
N LEU A 435 -17.67 -18.20 -17.97
CA LEU A 435 -16.73 -17.08 -17.96
C LEU A 435 -17.43 -15.71 -17.84
N PRO A 436 -18.51 -15.41 -18.59
CA PRO A 436 -19.22 -14.14 -18.45
C PRO A 436 -19.93 -13.99 -17.09
N ASN A 437 -20.45 -15.07 -16.51
CA ASN A 437 -21.06 -15.03 -15.18
C ASN A 437 -20.03 -14.72 -14.08
N GLN A 438 -18.86 -15.36 -14.15
CA GLN A 438 -17.76 -15.08 -13.22
C GLN A 438 -17.25 -13.64 -13.35
N ASN A 439 -16.99 -13.18 -14.58
CA ASN A 439 -16.57 -11.81 -14.84
C ASN A 439 -17.64 -10.79 -14.43
N GLY A 440 -18.93 -11.13 -14.53
CA GLY A 440 -20.03 -10.33 -14.03
C GLY A 440 -19.93 -10.04 -12.53
N LYS A 441 -19.54 -11.03 -11.72
CA LYS A 441 -19.31 -10.88 -10.27
C LYS A 441 -18.05 -10.08 -9.96
N LEU A 442 -16.97 -10.34 -10.70
CA LEU A 442 -15.69 -9.64 -10.54
C LEU A 442 -15.72 -8.16 -10.97
N ARG A 443 -16.70 -7.77 -11.80
CA ARG A 443 -16.84 -6.41 -12.35
C ARG A 443 -16.90 -5.30 -11.30
N SER A 444 -17.37 -5.61 -10.09
CA SER A 444 -17.43 -4.65 -8.98
C SER A 444 -16.05 -4.21 -8.48
N GLY A 445 -15.04 -5.07 -8.68
CA GLY A 445 -13.66 -4.86 -8.24
C GLY A 445 -13.48 -4.74 -6.73
N ILE A 446 -12.23 -4.64 -6.32
CA ILE A 446 -11.82 -4.44 -4.93
C ILE A 446 -11.44 -2.98 -4.75
N SER A 447 -12.05 -2.29 -3.78
CA SER A 447 -11.73 -0.88 -3.53
C SER A 447 -10.31 -0.71 -2.97
N ILE A 448 -9.55 0.23 -3.55
CA ILE A 448 -8.20 0.61 -3.10
C ILE A 448 -8.22 2.04 -2.56
N SER A 449 -9.11 2.31 -1.59
CA SER A 449 -9.35 3.64 -1.01
C SER A 449 -8.08 4.32 -0.46
N MET A 450 -7.09 3.53 -0.06
CA MET A 450 -5.77 3.98 0.39
C MET A 450 -5.07 4.91 -0.61
N VAL A 451 -5.27 4.74 -1.92
CA VAL A 451 -4.59 5.55 -2.96
C VAL A 451 -5.02 7.01 -2.85
N LYS A 452 -6.33 7.26 -2.93
CA LYS A 452 -6.92 8.58 -2.75
C LYS A 452 -6.69 9.13 -1.36
N ALA A 453 -6.85 8.30 -0.34
CA ALA A 453 -6.67 8.74 1.04
C ALA A 453 -5.25 9.26 1.28
N LEU A 454 -4.22 8.65 0.65
CA LEU A 454 -2.84 9.12 0.67
C LEU A 454 -2.55 10.31 -0.29
N GLY A 455 -3.55 10.83 -1.01
CA GLY A 455 -3.42 12.00 -1.87
C GLY A 455 -2.99 11.71 -3.31
N PHE A 456 -3.06 10.44 -3.76
CA PHE A 456 -2.67 10.05 -5.12
C PHE A 456 -3.87 9.77 -6.01
N GLU A 457 -3.72 10.04 -7.31
CA GLU A 457 -4.80 9.93 -8.30
C GLU A 457 -4.95 8.53 -8.89
N GLU A 458 -3.83 7.81 -9.06
CA GLU A 458 -3.84 6.51 -9.71
C GLU A 458 -2.93 5.51 -9.00
N ALA A 459 -3.38 4.26 -9.01
CA ALA A 459 -2.55 3.11 -8.72
C ALA A 459 -2.31 2.27 -9.97
N SER A 460 -1.17 1.60 -10.01
CA SER A 460 -0.84 0.53 -10.93
C SER A 460 -0.64 -0.76 -10.15
N SER A 461 -1.18 -1.86 -10.69
CA SER A 461 -0.91 -3.21 -10.22
C SER A 461 0.19 -3.86 -11.06
N PHE A 462 1.15 -4.50 -10.42
CA PHE A 462 2.12 -5.37 -11.08
C PHE A 462 2.02 -6.78 -10.49
N LEU A 463 2.13 -7.76 -11.39
CA LEU A 463 2.12 -9.17 -11.03
C LEU A 463 3.55 -9.68 -10.94
N THR A 464 3.86 -10.26 -9.80
CA THR A 464 5.00 -11.19 -9.63
C THR A 464 4.43 -12.44 -8.95
N LYS A 465 5.23 -13.25 -8.24
CA LYS A 465 4.69 -14.32 -7.35
C LYS A 465 3.79 -13.81 -6.20
N ILE A 466 3.48 -12.51 -6.20
CA ILE A 466 2.70 -11.74 -5.23
C ILE A 466 1.93 -10.65 -6.00
N LEU A 467 0.85 -10.13 -5.40
CA LEU A 467 0.17 -8.95 -5.92
C LEU A 467 0.85 -7.69 -5.36
N TYR A 468 1.28 -6.81 -6.27
CA TYR A 468 1.94 -5.56 -5.93
C TYR A 468 1.12 -4.37 -6.43
N LEU A 469 0.67 -3.53 -5.50
CA LEU A 469 -0.04 -2.28 -5.79
C LEU A 469 0.88 -1.10 -5.49
N CYS A 470 0.92 -0.12 -6.38
CA CYS A 470 1.75 1.09 -6.25
C CYS A 470 1.05 2.31 -6.80
N SER A 471 1.32 3.48 -6.23
CA SER A 471 0.92 4.73 -6.87
C SER A 471 1.84 5.10 -8.04
N ARG A 472 1.27 5.76 -9.05
CA ARG A 472 2.04 6.43 -10.10
C ARG A 472 2.38 7.86 -9.67
N PRO A 473 3.61 8.36 -9.93
CA PRO A 473 3.92 9.78 -9.77
C PRO A 473 3.15 10.62 -10.80
N ARG A 474 2.77 11.85 -10.42
CA ARG A 474 1.91 12.77 -11.19
C ARG A 474 2.50 13.31 -12.50
N THR A 475 3.64 12.80 -12.97
CA THR A 475 4.27 13.18 -14.23
C THR A 475 5.07 12.02 -14.83
N ALA A 476 4.41 11.21 -15.65
CA ALA A 476 5.04 10.46 -16.74
C ALA A 476 3.94 10.00 -17.72
N SER A 477 3.51 10.91 -18.59
CA SER A 477 2.99 10.49 -19.88
C SER A 477 4.14 9.83 -20.65
N LEU A 478 4.17 8.50 -20.70
CA LEU A 478 4.90 7.78 -21.73
C LEU A 478 3.89 7.33 -22.79
N PRO A 479 4.25 7.42 -24.08
CA PRO A 479 3.31 7.29 -25.17
C PRO A 479 2.79 5.86 -25.23
N THR A 480 1.50 5.76 -25.59
CA THR A 480 0.86 4.55 -26.06
C THR A 480 1.61 4.03 -27.28
N ASP A 481 2.46 3.02 -27.10
CA ASP A 481 2.86 2.15 -28.20
C ASP A 481 2.73 0.68 -27.79
N ARG A 482 2.02 -0.05 -28.66
CA ARG A 482 1.71 -1.48 -28.55
C ARG A 482 3.00 -2.30 -28.52
N PRO A 483 3.08 -3.41 -27.77
CA PRO A 483 4.16 -4.36 -27.95
C PRO A 483 3.87 -5.23 -29.18
N THR A 484 4.68 -5.10 -30.22
CA THR A 484 4.90 -6.15 -31.24
C THR A 484 6.17 -6.94 -30.86
N PRO A 485 6.24 -8.24 -31.17
CA PRO A 485 7.19 -9.17 -30.54
C PRO A 485 8.54 -9.26 -31.28
N LEU A 486 9.52 -9.82 -30.56
CA LEU A 486 10.89 -10.19 -30.95
C LEU A 486 11.89 -9.04 -31.13
N THR A 487 13.01 -9.10 -30.39
CA THR A 487 14.32 -9.51 -30.92
C THR A 487 15.34 -9.65 -29.78
N LEU A 488 15.93 -10.84 -29.67
CA LEU A 488 17.19 -11.12 -28.96
C LEU A 488 18.32 -10.23 -29.49
N LEU A 489 19.18 -9.69 -28.61
CA LEU A 489 20.67 -9.70 -28.69
C LEU A 489 21.21 -8.85 -27.50
N ARG A 490 21.91 -9.42 -26.52
CA ARG A 490 23.37 -9.69 -26.44
C ARG A 490 24.25 -8.42 -26.26
N ILE A 491 25.09 -8.46 -25.21
CA ILE A 491 26.37 -7.76 -24.98
C ILE A 491 26.19 -6.31 -24.44
N LEU A 492 26.68 -5.90 -23.26
CA LEU A 492 27.85 -6.25 -22.42
C LEU A 492 27.49 -6.63 -20.98
#